data_AF-A0A665UV35-F1
#
_entry.id   AF-A0A665UV35-F1
#
_cell.length_a   1.000
_cell.length_b   1.000
_cell.length_c   1.000
_cell.angle_alpha   90.00
_cell.angle_beta   90.00
_cell.angle_gamma   90.00
#
_symmetry.space_group_name_H-M   'P 1'
#
loop_
_entity.id
_entity.type
_entity.pdbx_description
1 polymer ?
#
loop_
_entity_poly.entity_id
_entity_poly.type
_entity_poly.pdbx_seq_one_letter_code
_entity_poly.pdbx_strand_id
1 'polypeptide(L)'
;MPYIGSEDTVRDLRRVLSNPNVQSDQLRYRNTILKVIRAMSQGVDVSGLFSEMVKACATVDIVQKKLVYVFLCSYATLNPELSLLVINTLRKDCQDPNPMVRSLALRNMTNLRLPSLVEYVEQPLTAGLRDRAACVRRVAVLGWAKLHNLQTNSEIDAAVVNELYSLLRDPDPVVMVNCLRALEEILREEGGVAINKPITHHLLNRLKECDIWGQCEVLRILQRYRPQSEDELFNILSLLDVSLISPHPPVMAATLSLFLSLCSGLPAVGLAALERVRGPLLAACGNTSREMQFTALCHIQLLLRSLPGLMGEHYKRFFCGYAEPAYIKQRKIEVLVELVNDDNVAILLDELRGYCTDVNISTAHAAISAIAVVQTMRDLVWVCPQCSRTVCSAVEGCEAEIQDSQGRHALLWLLGVYGEQVSSVPYTLEVFIDGVRSEASVGVKMELLTATVRLFLCRPAETQDMLGRLLHYCIEEETNMCVSDQALLYYRLLHCGIEETRKVLQCRRSDPSLGVLIGRPAEPINQWSYIFNTLEPLRPGAIETESATIGGSPEHMTFDPKPNNDLSDTLSYSFGKTVRSGESGY
;
A
#
# COMPACT_ATOMS: atom_id res chain seq x y z
N MET A 1 -7.43 -29.44 30.45
CA MET A 1 -8.27 -29.31 31.66
C MET A 1 -8.01 -27.95 32.34
N PRO A 2 -8.66 -26.84 31.94
CA PRO A 2 -8.47 -25.54 32.62
C PRO A 2 -9.65 -25.09 33.52
N TYR A 3 -10.77 -25.82 33.58
CA TYR A 3 -12.03 -25.27 34.13
C TYR A 3 -12.26 -25.47 35.64
N ILE A 4 -11.54 -26.36 36.33
CA ILE A 4 -11.83 -26.65 37.75
C ILE A 4 -11.22 -25.59 38.68
N GLY A 5 -10.09 -24.98 38.32
CA GLY A 5 -9.44 -23.95 39.14
C GLY A 5 -10.14 -22.59 39.11
N SER A 6 -10.92 -22.28 38.07
CA SER A 6 -11.55 -20.96 37.91
C SER A 6 -12.69 -20.74 38.90
N GLU A 7 -13.55 -21.73 39.14
CA GLU A 7 -14.70 -21.55 40.04
C GLU A 7 -14.28 -21.37 41.50
N ASP A 8 -13.28 -22.13 41.96
CA ASP A 8 -12.74 -21.99 43.31
C ASP A 8 -12.11 -20.61 43.52
N THR A 9 -11.36 -20.10 42.52
CA THR A 9 -10.77 -18.76 42.61
C THR A 9 -11.82 -17.66 42.69
N VAL A 10 -12.91 -17.76 41.92
CA VAL A 10 -14.02 -16.80 41.95
C VAL A 10 -14.74 -16.85 43.29
N ARG A 11 -14.99 -18.04 43.84
CA ARG A 11 -15.61 -18.22 45.17
C ARG A 11 -14.74 -17.62 46.28
N ASP A 12 -13.43 -17.83 46.23
CA ASP A 12 -12.50 -17.28 47.21
C ASP A 12 -12.41 -15.76 47.11
N LEU A 13 -12.33 -15.21 45.90
CA LEU A 13 -12.38 -13.76 45.67
C LEU A 13 -13.68 -13.16 46.17
N ARG A 14 -14.83 -13.80 45.93
CA ARG A 14 -16.13 -13.36 46.47
C ARG A 14 -16.12 -13.28 47.99
N ARG A 15 -15.55 -14.29 48.66
CA ARG A 15 -15.43 -14.33 50.13
C ARG A 15 -14.56 -13.19 50.64
N VAL A 16 -13.44 -12.90 49.99
CA VAL A 16 -12.52 -11.82 50.41
C VAL A 16 -13.13 -10.44 50.15
N LEU A 17 -13.77 -10.23 48.99
CA LEU A 17 -14.49 -8.98 48.68
C LEU A 17 -15.63 -8.71 49.65
N SER A 18 -16.33 -9.74 50.12
CA SER A 18 -17.44 -9.61 51.07
C SER A 18 -16.99 -9.48 52.53
N ASN A 19 -15.69 -9.55 52.82
CA ASN A 19 -15.18 -9.52 54.19
C ASN A 19 -15.12 -8.07 54.73
N PRO A 20 -15.84 -7.74 55.82
CA PRO A 20 -15.86 -6.37 56.37
C PRO A 20 -14.48 -5.86 56.80
N ASN A 21 -13.62 -6.74 57.33
CA ASN A 21 -12.25 -6.38 57.76
C ASN A 21 -11.34 -6.00 56.59
N VAL A 22 -11.66 -6.50 55.40
CA VAL A 22 -10.96 -6.15 54.16
C VAL A 22 -11.55 -4.86 53.59
N GLN A 23 -12.87 -4.68 53.65
CA GLN A 23 -13.56 -3.46 53.20
C GLN A 23 -13.20 -2.21 54.01
N SER A 24 -12.93 -2.36 55.32
CA SER A 24 -12.54 -1.25 56.18
C SER A 24 -11.17 -0.66 55.85
N ASP A 25 -10.25 -1.47 55.31
CA ASP A 25 -8.91 -1.04 54.90
C ASP A 25 -8.89 -0.80 53.39
N GLN A 26 -8.86 0.48 53.01
CA GLN A 26 -8.88 0.93 51.62
C GLN A 26 -7.78 0.28 50.76
N LEU A 27 -6.57 0.09 51.31
CA LEU A 27 -5.45 -0.50 50.56
C LEU A 27 -5.64 -2.00 50.36
N ARG A 28 -6.10 -2.73 51.39
CA ARG A 28 -6.40 -4.16 51.29
C ARG A 28 -7.57 -4.42 50.34
N TYR A 29 -8.59 -3.59 50.39
CA TYR A 29 -9.74 -3.70 49.49
C TYR A 29 -9.33 -3.46 48.04
N ARG A 30 -8.58 -2.39 47.77
CA ARG A 30 -8.01 -2.11 46.44
C ARG A 30 -7.15 -3.25 45.91
N ASN A 31 -6.29 -3.82 46.75
CA ASN A 31 -5.45 -4.96 46.36
C ASN A 31 -6.29 -6.21 46.04
N THR A 32 -7.42 -6.41 46.72
CA THR A 32 -8.36 -7.50 46.43
C THR A 32 -9.03 -7.28 45.07
N ILE A 33 -9.51 -6.07 44.78
CA ILE A 33 -10.07 -5.71 43.47
C ILE A 33 -9.03 -5.88 42.36
N LEU A 34 -7.77 -5.51 42.60
CA LEU A 34 -6.69 -5.73 41.63
C LEU A 34 -6.49 -7.22 41.31
N LYS A 35 -6.67 -8.12 42.29
CA LYS A 35 -6.64 -9.58 42.04
C LYS A 35 -7.78 -10.03 41.13
N VAL A 36 -8.97 -9.42 41.26
CA VAL A 36 -10.10 -9.67 40.34
C VAL A 36 -9.73 -9.25 38.91
N ILE A 37 -9.19 -8.05 38.73
CA ILE A 37 -8.77 -7.57 37.39
C ILE A 37 -7.63 -8.43 36.81
N ARG A 38 -6.73 -8.94 37.65
CA ARG A 38 -5.69 -9.88 37.22
C ARG A 38 -6.29 -11.20 36.73
N ALA A 39 -7.25 -11.75 37.46
CA ALA A 39 -7.95 -12.97 37.05
C ALA A 39 -8.73 -12.76 35.73
N MET A 40 -9.41 -11.62 35.59
CA MET A 40 -10.07 -11.20 34.34
C MET A 40 -9.06 -11.14 33.17
N SER A 41 -7.88 -10.54 33.39
CA SER A 41 -6.83 -10.42 32.36
C SER A 41 -6.20 -11.76 31.98
N GLN A 42 -6.29 -12.76 32.86
CA GLN A 42 -5.85 -14.15 32.61
C GLN A 42 -6.92 -14.98 31.88
N GLY A 43 -8.09 -14.40 31.59
CA GLY A 43 -9.21 -15.07 30.93
C GLY A 43 -10.11 -15.89 31.87
N VAL A 44 -9.99 -15.72 33.19
CA VAL A 44 -10.91 -16.34 34.15
C VAL A 44 -12.24 -15.61 34.13
N ASP A 45 -13.35 -16.35 34.03
CA ASP A 45 -14.68 -15.75 34.12
C ASP A 45 -14.99 -15.28 35.55
N VAL A 46 -14.89 -13.97 35.76
CA VAL A 46 -15.19 -13.30 37.02
C VAL A 46 -16.55 -12.60 37.01
N SER A 47 -17.42 -12.90 36.03
CA SER A 47 -18.77 -12.33 35.90
C SER A 47 -19.60 -12.47 37.17
N GLY A 48 -19.45 -13.59 37.89
CA GLY A 48 -20.14 -13.84 39.16
C GLY A 48 -19.82 -12.85 40.27
N LEU A 49 -18.78 -12.03 40.16
CA LEU A 49 -18.41 -10.99 41.15
C LEU A 49 -19.09 -9.64 40.89
N PHE A 50 -20.03 -9.57 39.95
CA PHE A 50 -20.63 -8.31 39.52
C PHE A 50 -21.25 -7.52 40.68
N SER A 51 -22.01 -8.19 41.55
CA SER A 51 -22.69 -7.52 42.67
C SER A 51 -21.72 -6.89 43.67
N GLU A 52 -20.61 -7.56 43.97
CA GLU A 52 -19.55 -7.12 44.85
C GLU A 52 -18.80 -5.94 44.22
N MET A 53 -18.57 -5.98 42.91
CA MET A 53 -17.92 -4.92 42.15
C MET A 53 -18.80 -3.66 42.04
N VAL A 54 -20.13 -3.81 41.91
CA VAL A 54 -21.08 -2.68 41.98
C VAL A 54 -20.98 -2.01 43.36
N LYS A 55 -20.93 -2.78 44.45
CA LYS A 55 -20.72 -2.22 45.81
C LYS A 55 -19.38 -1.51 45.94
N ALA A 56 -18.31 -2.07 45.35
CA ALA A 56 -16.98 -1.48 45.36
C ALA A 56 -16.86 -0.15 44.57
N CYS A 57 -17.86 0.17 43.74
CA CYS A 57 -17.90 1.39 42.93
C CYS A 57 -18.07 2.67 43.77
N ALA A 58 -18.81 2.58 44.87
CA ALA A 58 -19.14 3.71 45.74
C ALA A 58 -17.99 4.03 46.72
N THR A 59 -16.87 4.51 46.19
CA THR A 59 -15.66 4.89 46.94
C THR A 59 -15.20 6.29 46.56
N VAL A 60 -14.34 6.92 47.37
CA VAL A 60 -13.64 8.18 47.01
C VAL A 60 -12.29 7.92 46.32
N ASP A 61 -11.79 6.69 46.37
CA ASP A 61 -10.51 6.31 45.77
C ASP A 61 -10.61 6.21 44.23
N ILE A 62 -9.95 7.13 43.54
CA ILE A 62 -9.91 7.17 42.07
C ILE A 62 -9.29 5.91 41.49
N VAL A 63 -8.27 5.33 42.14
CA VAL A 63 -7.61 4.11 41.64
C VAL A 63 -8.57 2.94 41.71
N GLN A 64 -9.27 2.79 42.83
CA GLN A 64 -10.31 1.76 42.97
C GLN A 64 -11.44 1.96 41.97
N LYS A 65 -11.95 3.20 41.80
CA LYS A 65 -12.96 3.50 40.77
C LYS A 65 -12.51 3.07 39.38
N LYS A 66 -11.27 3.39 38.98
CA LYS A 66 -10.71 2.98 37.68
C LYS A 66 -10.73 1.46 37.50
N LEU A 67 -10.29 0.70 38.50
CA LEU A 67 -10.29 -0.77 38.45
C LEU A 67 -11.71 -1.31 38.35
N VAL A 68 -12.62 -0.82 39.19
CA VAL A 68 -14.02 -1.23 39.20
C VAL A 68 -14.71 -0.90 37.87
N TYR A 69 -14.48 0.29 37.31
CA TYR A 69 -15.09 0.68 36.04
C TYR A 69 -14.62 -0.13 34.84
N VAL A 70 -13.35 -0.55 34.80
CA VAL A 70 -12.85 -1.48 33.78
C VAL A 70 -13.63 -2.81 33.83
N PHE A 71 -13.82 -3.35 35.04
CA PHE A 71 -14.62 -4.55 35.25
C PHE A 71 -16.08 -4.34 34.84
N LEU A 72 -16.73 -3.29 35.34
CA LEU A 72 -18.14 -3.03 35.10
C LEU A 72 -18.42 -2.85 33.60
N CYS A 73 -17.62 -2.07 32.87
CA CYS A 73 -17.80 -1.90 31.42
C CYS A 73 -17.61 -3.21 30.63
N SER A 74 -16.82 -4.16 31.16
CA SER A 74 -16.57 -5.44 30.49
C SER A 74 -17.74 -6.43 30.68
N TYR A 75 -18.44 -6.37 31.81
CA TYR A 75 -19.50 -7.31 32.19
C TYR A 75 -20.91 -6.70 32.23
N ALA A 76 -21.07 -5.41 31.96
CA ALA A 76 -22.35 -4.70 32.06
C ALA A 76 -23.44 -5.28 31.15
N THR A 77 -23.09 -5.63 29.91
CA THR A 77 -24.02 -6.21 28.94
C THR A 77 -24.52 -7.60 29.35
N LEU A 78 -23.76 -8.33 30.16
CA LEU A 78 -24.14 -9.64 30.72
C LEU A 78 -25.07 -9.50 31.93
N ASN A 79 -25.06 -8.35 32.61
CA ASN A 79 -25.86 -8.08 33.80
C ASN A 79 -26.58 -6.71 33.71
N PRO A 80 -27.54 -6.55 32.78
CA PRO A 80 -28.16 -5.26 32.50
C PRO A 80 -28.94 -4.70 33.71
N GLU A 81 -29.67 -5.54 34.45
CA GLU A 81 -30.46 -5.11 35.61
C GLU A 81 -29.59 -4.56 36.75
N LEU A 82 -28.52 -5.26 37.10
CA LEU A 82 -27.59 -4.80 38.14
C LEU A 82 -26.78 -3.58 37.68
N SER A 83 -26.54 -3.44 36.38
CA SER A 83 -25.86 -2.28 35.81
C SER A 83 -26.65 -0.98 36.00
N LEU A 84 -27.98 -1.05 36.08
CA LEU A 84 -28.81 0.12 36.41
C LEU A 84 -28.48 0.70 37.79
N LEU A 85 -28.00 -0.10 38.75
CA LEU A 85 -27.60 0.40 40.07
C LEU A 85 -26.36 1.29 39.99
N VAL A 86 -25.48 1.04 39.02
CA VAL A 86 -24.24 1.78 38.81
C VAL A 86 -24.52 3.20 38.29
N ILE A 87 -25.63 3.41 37.56
CA ILE A 87 -25.92 4.70 36.93
C ILE A 87 -26.02 5.84 37.94
N ASN A 88 -26.61 5.58 39.11
CA ASN A 88 -26.79 6.59 40.14
C ASN A 88 -25.45 7.00 40.76
N THR A 89 -24.55 6.03 40.97
CA THR A 89 -23.19 6.30 41.43
C THR A 89 -22.40 7.09 40.39
N LEU A 90 -22.49 6.70 39.11
CA LEU A 90 -21.83 7.40 38.01
C LEU A 90 -22.36 8.84 37.82
N ARG A 91 -23.68 9.06 37.89
CA ARG A 91 -24.27 10.40 37.82
C ARG A 91 -23.79 11.29 38.97
N LYS A 92 -23.67 10.74 40.19
CA LYS A 92 -23.10 11.45 41.34
C LYS A 92 -21.63 11.81 41.09
N ASP A 93 -20.85 10.87 40.58
CA ASP A 93 -19.43 11.11 40.25
C ASP A 93 -19.25 12.14 39.13
N CYS A 94 -20.19 12.23 38.18
CA CYS A 94 -20.21 13.29 37.14
C CYS A 94 -20.39 14.70 37.71
N GLN A 95 -20.78 14.84 38.98
CA GLN A 95 -20.92 16.12 39.70
C GLN A 95 -19.80 16.33 40.73
N ASP A 96 -18.80 15.44 40.79
CA ASP A 96 -17.69 15.54 41.75
C ASP A 96 -16.87 16.83 41.55
N PRO A 97 -16.34 17.45 42.63
CA PRO A 97 -15.49 18.62 42.51
C PRO A 97 -14.22 18.35 41.69
N ASN A 98 -13.70 17.11 41.72
CA ASN A 98 -12.51 16.73 40.99
C ASN A 98 -12.83 16.42 39.51
N PRO A 99 -12.29 17.19 38.55
CA PRO A 99 -12.55 16.97 37.12
C PRO A 99 -12.05 15.61 36.61
N MET A 100 -11.07 14.98 37.27
CA MET A 100 -10.63 13.63 36.94
C MET A 100 -11.68 12.58 37.28
N VAL A 101 -12.45 12.77 38.36
CA VAL A 101 -13.56 11.88 38.74
C VAL A 101 -14.74 12.10 37.79
N ARG A 102 -15.09 13.37 37.51
CA ARG A 102 -16.16 13.69 36.53
C ARG A 102 -15.90 13.08 35.16
N SER A 103 -14.71 13.33 34.60
CA SER A 103 -14.32 12.80 33.28
C SER A 103 -14.25 11.27 33.26
N LEU A 104 -13.76 10.64 34.33
CA LEU A 104 -13.74 9.19 34.46
C LEU A 104 -15.17 8.61 34.48
N ALA A 105 -16.06 9.18 35.27
CA ALA A 105 -17.44 8.73 35.36
C ALA A 105 -18.16 8.87 34.02
N LEU A 106 -18.06 10.06 33.39
CA LEU A 106 -18.69 10.33 32.10
C LEU A 106 -18.21 9.38 30.99
N ARG A 107 -16.91 9.06 30.98
CA ARG A 107 -16.32 8.10 30.04
C ARG A 107 -16.88 6.70 30.24
N ASN A 108 -17.06 6.28 31.49
CA ASN A 108 -17.51 4.93 31.79
C ASN A 108 -19.03 4.78 31.61
N MET A 109 -19.82 5.82 31.89
CA MET A 109 -21.26 5.87 31.54
C MET A 109 -21.49 5.55 30.06
N THR A 110 -20.73 6.17 29.16
CA THR A 110 -20.84 5.93 27.71
C THR A 110 -20.23 4.61 27.25
N ASN A 111 -19.38 3.98 28.07
CA ASN A 111 -18.77 2.69 27.78
C ASN A 111 -19.56 1.48 28.30
N LEU A 112 -20.62 1.68 29.10
CA LEU A 112 -21.50 0.59 29.55
C LEU A 112 -22.28 -0.06 28.39
N ARG A 113 -22.52 0.69 27.31
CA ARG A 113 -23.17 0.20 26.06
C ARG A 113 -24.54 -0.47 26.28
N LEU A 114 -25.33 0.06 27.21
CA LEU A 114 -26.69 -0.41 27.47
C LEU A 114 -27.70 0.58 26.84
N PRO A 115 -28.54 0.15 25.88
CA PRO A 115 -29.53 1.03 25.25
C PRO A 115 -30.53 1.63 26.25
N SER A 116 -30.86 0.90 27.32
CA SER A 116 -31.74 1.37 28.39
C SER A 116 -31.16 2.52 29.22
N LEU A 117 -29.86 2.81 29.10
CA LEU A 117 -29.20 3.85 29.86
C LEU A 117 -29.13 5.21 29.15
N VAL A 118 -29.50 5.29 27.87
CA VAL A 118 -29.24 6.47 27.03
C VAL A 118 -29.84 7.75 27.62
N GLU A 119 -31.11 7.73 28.02
CA GLU A 119 -31.81 8.88 28.63
C GLU A 119 -31.11 9.40 29.90
N TYR A 120 -30.43 8.53 30.66
CA TYR A 120 -29.71 8.91 31.88
C TYR A 120 -28.33 9.50 31.60
N VAL A 121 -27.79 9.30 30.39
CA VAL A 121 -26.43 9.70 29.99
C VAL A 121 -26.44 11.04 29.26
N GLU A 122 -27.51 11.37 28.54
CA GLU A 122 -27.65 12.63 27.78
C GLU A 122 -27.44 13.87 28.64
N GLN A 123 -28.15 13.99 29.76
CA GLN A 123 -28.05 15.17 30.62
C GLN A 123 -26.62 15.38 31.16
N PRO A 124 -25.93 14.37 31.74
CA PRO A 124 -24.52 14.48 32.10
C PRO A 124 -23.58 14.82 30.93
N LEU A 125 -23.84 14.31 29.72
CA LEU A 125 -23.05 14.64 28.54
C LEU A 125 -23.22 16.10 28.13
N THR A 126 -24.45 16.60 28.04
CA THR A 126 -24.73 18.02 27.75
C THR A 126 -24.08 18.94 28.78
N ALA A 127 -24.15 18.60 30.06
CA ALA A 127 -23.46 19.34 31.11
C ALA A 127 -21.93 19.28 30.94
N GLY A 128 -21.39 18.12 30.54
CA GLY A 128 -19.97 17.90 30.29
C GLY A 128 -19.40 18.71 29.13
N LEU A 129 -20.21 19.04 28.10
CA LEU A 129 -19.79 19.92 26.99
C LEU A 129 -19.44 21.33 27.47
N ARG A 130 -20.11 21.81 28.52
CA ARG A 130 -19.92 23.15 29.11
C ARG A 130 -19.06 23.16 30.38
N ASP A 131 -18.35 22.06 30.67
CA ASP A 131 -17.50 21.95 31.86
C ASP A 131 -16.29 22.91 31.77
N ARG A 132 -15.86 23.43 32.92
CA ARG A 132 -14.68 24.32 33.04
C ARG A 132 -13.38 23.60 32.70
N ALA A 133 -13.31 22.29 32.99
CA ALA A 133 -12.12 21.50 32.77
C ALA A 133 -12.13 20.84 31.39
N ALA A 134 -11.08 21.09 30.60
CA ALA A 134 -10.93 20.53 29.27
C ALA A 134 -11.00 18.99 29.25
N CYS A 135 -10.48 18.31 30.27
CA CYS A 135 -10.53 16.83 30.33
C CYS A 135 -11.95 16.26 30.36
N VAL A 136 -12.92 16.98 30.95
CA VAL A 136 -14.33 16.58 30.95
C VAL A 136 -14.94 16.84 29.58
N ARG A 137 -14.71 18.02 28.99
CA ARG A 137 -15.18 18.35 27.62
C ARG A 137 -14.68 17.36 26.58
N ARG A 138 -13.40 16.97 26.63
CA ARG A 138 -12.79 15.96 25.74
C ARG A 138 -13.58 14.64 25.75
N VAL A 139 -14.01 14.21 26.94
CA VAL A 139 -14.77 12.97 27.12
C VAL A 139 -16.23 13.16 26.71
N ALA A 140 -16.85 14.29 27.06
CA ALA A 140 -18.25 14.58 26.74
C ALA A 140 -18.49 14.59 25.23
N VAL A 141 -17.60 15.24 24.47
CA VAL A 141 -17.65 15.31 23.02
C VAL A 141 -17.60 13.93 22.37
N LEU A 142 -16.61 13.10 22.73
CA LEU A 142 -16.54 11.72 22.23
C LEU A 142 -17.68 10.84 22.78
N GLY A 143 -18.23 11.19 23.93
CA GLY A 143 -19.36 10.53 24.54
C GLY A 143 -20.63 10.62 23.69
N TRP A 144 -20.88 11.79 23.09
CA TRP A 144 -21.99 11.98 22.14
C TRP A 144 -21.84 11.11 20.89
N ALA A 145 -20.64 11.04 20.31
CA ALA A 145 -20.37 10.16 19.17
C ALA A 145 -20.62 8.67 19.51
N LYS A 146 -20.25 8.24 20.72
CA LYS A 146 -20.52 6.87 21.19
C LYS A 146 -22.01 6.62 21.44
N LEU A 147 -22.73 7.61 21.96
CA LEU A 147 -24.16 7.51 22.22
C LEU A 147 -24.94 7.35 20.91
N HIS A 148 -24.59 8.15 19.90
CA HIS A 148 -25.12 8.02 18.54
C HIS A 148 -24.90 6.63 17.96
N ASN A 149 -23.69 6.07 18.11
CA ASN A 149 -23.39 4.72 17.63
C ASN A 149 -24.14 3.60 18.34
N LEU A 150 -24.69 3.85 19.53
CA LEU A 150 -25.56 2.90 20.23
C LEU A 150 -27.02 2.98 19.76
N GLN A 151 -27.45 4.13 19.24
CA GLN A 151 -28.81 4.38 18.75
C GLN A 151 -28.77 5.10 17.40
N THR A 152 -28.30 4.42 16.35
CA THR A 152 -28.14 5.00 15.00
C THR A 152 -29.45 5.54 14.41
N ASN A 153 -30.62 5.09 14.90
CA ASN A 153 -31.92 5.53 14.41
C ASN A 153 -32.50 6.74 15.17
N SER A 154 -31.83 7.24 16.21
CA SER A 154 -32.32 8.38 16.99
C SER A 154 -31.68 9.66 16.50
N GLU A 155 -32.49 10.61 16.05
CA GLU A 155 -32.02 11.95 15.73
C GLU A 155 -31.46 12.62 16.99
N ILE A 156 -30.26 13.19 16.88
CA ILE A 156 -29.68 14.00 17.95
C ILE A 156 -30.29 15.39 17.89
N ASP A 157 -30.64 15.95 19.05
CA ASP A 157 -31.12 17.32 19.16
C ASP A 157 -30.14 18.31 18.49
N ALA A 158 -30.67 19.13 17.57
CA ALA A 158 -29.92 20.17 16.87
C ALA A 158 -29.20 21.14 17.84
N ALA A 159 -29.72 21.33 19.05
CA ALA A 159 -29.04 22.14 20.08
C ALA A 159 -27.68 21.55 20.47
N VAL A 160 -27.55 20.23 20.53
CA VAL A 160 -26.29 19.53 20.84
C VAL A 160 -25.31 19.68 19.68
N VAL A 161 -25.78 19.49 18.44
CA VAL A 161 -24.96 19.68 17.24
C VAL A 161 -24.41 21.10 17.16
N ASN A 162 -25.24 22.11 17.44
CA ASN A 162 -24.82 23.51 17.50
C ASN A 162 -23.77 23.77 18.59
N GLU A 163 -23.90 23.15 19.77
CA GLU A 163 -22.90 23.23 20.84
C GLU A 163 -21.58 22.57 20.41
N LEU A 164 -21.62 21.44 19.71
CA LEU A 164 -20.42 20.82 19.14
C LEU A 164 -19.75 21.78 18.13
N TYR A 165 -20.48 22.38 17.19
CA TYR A 165 -19.90 23.38 16.30
C TYR A 165 -19.28 24.58 17.05
N SER A 166 -19.84 24.97 18.21
CA SER A 166 -19.28 25.99 19.11
C SER A 166 -17.89 25.58 19.64
N LEU A 167 -17.74 24.30 20.01
CA LEU A 167 -16.51 23.71 20.56
C LEU A 167 -15.40 23.51 19.52
N LEU A 168 -15.65 23.74 18.23
CA LEU A 168 -14.57 23.84 17.24
C LEU A 168 -13.62 25.02 17.52
N ARG A 169 -14.06 26.01 18.31
CA ARG A 169 -13.24 27.14 18.76
C ARG A 169 -12.73 26.98 20.19
N ASP A 170 -12.80 25.78 20.76
CA ASP A 170 -12.35 25.52 22.13
C ASP A 170 -10.86 25.84 22.30
N PRO A 171 -10.43 26.45 23.43
CA PRO A 171 -9.02 26.74 23.67
C PRO A 171 -8.15 25.48 23.70
N ASP A 172 -8.70 24.32 24.07
CA ASP A 172 -7.96 23.08 24.09
C ASP A 172 -7.98 22.39 22.71
N PRO A 173 -6.82 22.17 22.06
CA PRO A 173 -6.77 21.61 20.71
C PRO A 173 -7.30 20.17 20.67
N VAL A 174 -7.20 19.40 21.76
CA VAL A 174 -7.73 18.03 21.81
C VAL A 174 -9.26 18.02 21.84
N VAL A 175 -9.90 18.98 22.53
CA VAL A 175 -11.37 19.17 22.47
C VAL A 175 -11.80 19.49 21.04
N MET A 176 -11.14 20.45 20.39
CA MET A 176 -11.42 20.84 19.00
C MET A 176 -11.34 19.62 18.05
N VAL A 177 -10.25 18.86 18.09
CA VAL A 177 -10.07 17.68 17.22
C VAL A 177 -11.08 16.59 17.55
N ASN A 178 -11.35 16.31 18.83
CA ASN A 178 -12.38 15.34 19.21
C ASN A 178 -13.77 15.78 18.77
N CYS A 179 -14.02 17.09 18.71
CA CYS A 179 -15.27 17.65 18.24
C CYS A 179 -15.44 17.44 16.74
N LEU A 180 -14.39 17.68 15.95
CA LEU A 180 -14.38 17.30 14.55
C LEU A 180 -14.69 15.82 14.34
N ARG A 181 -14.06 14.92 15.12
CA ARG A 181 -14.35 13.48 15.06
C ARG A 181 -15.80 13.14 15.42
N ALA A 182 -16.33 13.80 16.44
CA ALA A 182 -17.71 13.57 16.88
C ALA A 182 -18.73 14.06 15.85
N LEU A 183 -18.54 15.27 15.30
CA LEU A 183 -19.37 15.80 14.24
C LEU A 183 -19.31 14.94 12.97
N GLU A 184 -18.12 14.44 12.62
CA GLU A 184 -17.94 13.55 11.47
C GLU A 184 -18.72 12.23 11.62
N GLU A 185 -18.74 11.67 12.84
CA GLU A 185 -19.47 10.45 13.15
C GLU A 185 -20.98 10.66 13.16
N ILE A 186 -21.42 11.74 13.82
CA ILE A 186 -22.85 12.07 14.03
C ILE A 186 -23.50 12.46 12.71
N LEU A 187 -22.86 13.33 11.92
CA LEU A 187 -23.39 13.84 10.66
C LEU A 187 -23.02 12.98 9.46
N ARG A 188 -22.59 11.72 9.68
CA ARG A 188 -22.14 10.83 8.60
C ARG A 188 -23.18 10.70 7.49
N GLU A 189 -24.46 10.57 7.84
CA GLU A 189 -25.55 10.44 6.86
C GLU A 189 -25.76 11.72 6.03
N GLU A 190 -25.42 12.88 6.59
CA GLU A 190 -25.48 14.19 5.92
C GLU A 190 -24.20 14.52 5.12
N GLY A 191 -23.21 13.60 5.09
CA GLY A 191 -21.93 13.80 4.42
C GLY A 191 -20.79 14.31 5.31
N GLY A 192 -21.01 14.32 6.63
CA GLY A 192 -20.02 14.66 7.67
C GLY A 192 -20.04 16.13 8.10
N VAL A 193 -18.97 16.58 8.76
CA VAL A 193 -18.89 17.95 9.27
C VAL A 193 -18.91 18.98 8.14
N ALA A 194 -19.78 19.98 8.24
CA ALA A 194 -19.85 21.09 7.29
C ALA A 194 -18.71 22.08 7.52
N ILE A 195 -17.78 22.17 6.56
CA ILE A 195 -16.60 23.03 6.65
C ILE A 195 -16.81 24.27 5.80
N ASN A 196 -16.75 25.44 6.44
CA ASN A 196 -16.74 26.73 5.76
C ASN A 196 -15.34 27.38 5.81
N LYS A 197 -15.20 28.51 5.09
CA LYS A 197 -13.96 29.30 5.06
C LYS A 197 -13.46 29.69 6.46
N PRO A 198 -14.28 30.27 7.37
CA PRO A 198 -13.84 30.60 8.73
C PRO A 198 -13.31 29.41 9.53
N ILE A 199 -13.98 28.25 9.45
CA ILE A 199 -13.55 27.02 10.13
C ILE A 199 -12.22 26.55 9.55
N THR A 200 -12.08 26.53 8.22
CA THR A 200 -10.84 26.13 7.54
C THR A 200 -9.64 26.97 8.01
N HIS A 201 -9.76 28.30 7.97
CA HIS A 201 -8.68 29.18 8.43
C HIS A 201 -8.40 29.02 9.93
N HIS A 202 -9.43 28.83 10.76
CA HIS A 202 -9.23 28.58 12.20
C HIS A 202 -8.43 27.31 12.45
N LEU A 203 -8.82 26.20 11.81
CA LEU A 203 -8.16 24.90 11.96
C LEU A 203 -6.72 24.92 11.46
N LEU A 204 -6.45 25.53 10.29
CA LEU A 204 -5.10 25.64 9.73
C LEU A 204 -4.17 26.49 10.60
N ASN A 205 -4.64 27.63 11.11
CA ASN A 205 -3.83 28.49 11.98
C ASN A 205 -3.45 27.83 13.31
N ARG A 206 -4.29 26.90 13.80
CA ARG A 206 -4.06 26.16 15.05
C ARG A 206 -3.50 24.76 14.84
N LEU A 207 -3.18 24.38 13.60
CA LEU A 207 -2.71 23.04 13.26
C LEU A 207 -1.47 22.65 14.08
N LYS A 208 -0.51 23.57 14.26
CA LYS A 208 0.72 23.34 15.03
C LYS A 208 0.50 23.10 16.52
N GLU A 209 -0.63 23.53 17.08
CA GLU A 209 -1.00 23.30 18.48
C GLU A 209 -1.56 21.89 18.71
N CYS A 210 -2.01 21.23 17.64
CA CYS A 210 -2.54 19.88 17.69
C CYS A 210 -1.41 18.85 17.80
N ASP A 211 -1.71 17.71 18.41
CA ASP A 211 -0.83 16.55 18.37
C ASP A 211 -0.75 15.95 16.96
N ILE A 212 0.21 15.07 16.73
CA ILE A 212 0.49 14.45 15.41
C ILE A 212 -0.80 13.85 14.81
N TRP A 213 -1.59 13.14 15.63
CA TRP A 213 -2.83 12.50 15.17
C TRP A 213 -3.95 13.51 14.93
N GLY A 214 -4.05 14.57 15.73
CA GLY A 214 -4.99 15.66 15.50
C GLY A 214 -4.69 16.44 14.23
N GLN A 215 -3.41 16.68 13.94
CA GLN A 215 -2.99 17.31 12.68
C GLN A 215 -3.45 16.49 11.47
N CYS A 216 -3.19 15.17 11.47
CA CYS A 216 -3.62 14.28 10.40
C CYS A 216 -5.15 14.28 10.23
N GLU A 217 -5.91 14.30 11.33
CA GLU A 217 -7.38 14.32 11.27
C GLU A 217 -7.91 15.61 10.66
N VAL A 218 -7.40 16.76 11.12
CA VAL A 218 -7.76 18.07 10.57
C VAL A 218 -7.46 18.11 9.07
N LEU A 219 -6.25 17.72 8.66
CA LEU A 219 -5.84 17.70 7.25
C LEU A 219 -6.73 16.79 6.40
N ARG A 220 -7.10 15.61 6.91
CA ARG A 220 -8.01 14.68 6.22
C ARG A 220 -9.39 15.30 6.02
N ILE A 221 -9.96 15.88 7.07
CA ILE A 221 -11.28 16.52 7.03
C ILE A 221 -11.30 17.67 6.02
N LEU A 222 -10.21 18.46 5.96
CA LEU A 222 -10.05 19.57 5.03
C LEU A 222 -9.94 19.15 3.55
N GLN A 223 -9.71 17.86 3.22
CA GLN A 223 -9.68 17.41 1.82
C GLN A 223 -11.01 17.60 1.08
N ARG A 224 -12.13 17.67 1.82
CA ARG A 224 -13.46 17.95 1.26
C ARG A 224 -13.70 19.44 0.99
N TYR A 225 -12.89 20.32 1.55
CA TYR A 225 -13.07 21.76 1.38
C TYR A 225 -12.52 22.22 0.02
N ARG A 226 -13.32 23.00 -0.70
CA ARG A 226 -12.93 23.60 -1.99
C ARG A 226 -12.86 25.13 -1.86
N PRO A 227 -11.68 25.76 -2.07
CA PRO A 227 -11.55 27.21 -2.01
C PRO A 227 -12.32 27.87 -3.16
N GLN A 228 -12.87 29.06 -2.90
CA GLN A 228 -13.71 29.78 -3.89
C GLN A 228 -12.92 30.75 -4.77
N SER A 229 -11.74 31.18 -4.31
CA SER A 229 -10.85 32.12 -5.00
C SER A 229 -9.42 31.61 -5.03
N GLU A 230 -8.66 31.98 -6.07
CA GLU A 230 -7.23 31.69 -6.17
C GLU A 230 -6.44 32.30 -5.00
N ASP A 231 -6.79 33.52 -4.56
CA ASP A 231 -6.14 34.15 -3.40
C ASP A 231 -6.32 33.32 -2.13
N GLU A 232 -7.50 32.74 -1.93
CA GLU A 232 -7.80 31.87 -0.79
C GLU A 232 -7.00 30.57 -0.89
N LEU A 233 -6.93 29.97 -2.08
CA LEU A 233 -6.12 28.79 -2.34
C LEU A 233 -4.66 29.06 -1.96
N PHE A 234 -4.03 30.12 -2.48
CA PHE A 234 -2.63 30.42 -2.17
C PHE A 234 -2.38 30.74 -0.69
N ASN A 235 -3.33 31.40 -0.01
CA ASN A 235 -3.25 31.59 1.44
C ASN A 235 -3.27 30.25 2.20
N ILE A 236 -4.14 29.31 1.80
CA ILE A 236 -4.19 27.97 2.39
C ILE A 236 -2.89 27.21 2.13
N LEU A 237 -2.38 27.21 0.90
CA LEU A 237 -1.13 26.51 0.54
C LEU A 237 0.06 27.06 1.35
N SER A 238 0.13 28.38 1.54
CA SER A 238 1.17 29.03 2.35
C SER A 238 1.14 28.59 3.82
N LEU A 239 -0.05 28.32 4.37
CA LEU A 239 -0.19 27.78 5.74
C LEU A 239 0.24 26.30 5.81
N LEU A 240 0.01 25.53 4.74
CA LEU A 240 0.37 24.12 4.65
C LEU A 240 1.87 23.89 4.43
N ASP A 241 2.59 24.83 3.82
CA ASP A 241 4.03 24.71 3.49
C ASP A 241 4.89 24.28 4.67
N VAL A 242 4.62 24.81 5.87
CA VAL A 242 5.39 24.43 7.07
C VAL A 242 5.16 22.96 7.46
N SER A 243 3.97 22.43 7.19
CA SER A 243 3.59 21.06 7.52
C SER A 243 4.07 20.05 6.46
N LEU A 244 4.34 20.51 5.22
CA LEU A 244 4.93 19.66 4.16
C LEU A 244 6.34 19.18 4.52
N ILE A 245 7.11 20.00 5.24
CA ILE A 245 8.49 19.67 5.66
C ILE A 245 8.49 19.11 7.10
N SER A 246 7.35 18.61 7.57
CA SER A 246 7.24 18.05 8.92
C SER A 246 8.17 16.84 9.10
N PRO A 247 8.88 16.72 10.24
CA PRO A 247 9.69 15.54 10.54
C PRO A 247 8.86 14.30 10.81
N HIS A 248 7.54 14.45 11.02
CA HIS A 248 6.62 13.35 11.25
C HIS A 248 6.00 12.90 9.92
N PRO A 249 6.35 11.70 9.40
CA PRO A 249 5.88 11.24 8.09
C PRO A 249 4.36 11.24 7.92
N PRO A 250 3.53 10.86 8.93
CA PRO A 250 2.07 10.90 8.78
C PRO A 250 1.52 12.31 8.52
N VAL A 251 2.07 13.33 9.19
CA VAL A 251 1.63 14.72 9.03
C VAL A 251 2.05 15.24 7.67
N MET A 252 3.31 15.00 7.28
CA MET A 252 3.81 15.34 5.95
C MET A 252 2.96 14.67 4.87
N ALA A 253 2.63 13.38 5.01
CA ALA A 253 1.88 12.65 4.00
C ALA A 253 0.43 13.14 3.88
N ALA A 254 -0.23 13.41 5.01
CA ALA A 254 -1.56 14.01 5.04
C ALA A 254 -1.56 15.43 4.44
N THR A 255 -0.53 16.21 4.72
CA THR A 255 -0.35 17.56 4.17
C THR A 255 -0.16 17.49 2.66
N LEU A 256 0.72 16.61 2.18
CA LEU A 256 0.96 16.46 0.75
C LEU A 256 -0.30 16.01 0.02
N SER A 257 -1.03 15.02 0.55
CA SER A 257 -2.30 14.56 -0.02
C SER A 257 -3.32 15.71 -0.14
N LEU A 258 -3.49 16.52 0.91
CA LEU A 258 -4.33 17.71 0.85
C LEU A 258 -3.82 18.73 -0.18
N PHE A 259 -2.53 19.04 -0.15
CA PHE A 259 -1.89 20.01 -1.03
C PHE A 259 -2.07 19.64 -2.51
N LEU A 260 -1.81 18.38 -2.87
CA LEU A 260 -2.01 17.87 -4.22
C LEU A 260 -3.49 17.89 -4.63
N SER A 261 -4.40 17.57 -3.70
CA SER A 261 -5.85 17.61 -3.97
C SER A 261 -6.38 19.03 -4.23
N LEU A 262 -5.75 20.05 -3.65
CA LEU A 262 -6.07 21.46 -3.86
C LEU A 262 -5.42 22.01 -5.14
N CYS A 263 -4.25 21.49 -5.51
CA CYS A 263 -3.49 21.90 -6.69
C CYS A 263 -3.80 21.09 -7.96
N SER A 264 -4.93 20.37 -8.04
CA SER A 264 -5.26 19.52 -9.21
C SER A 264 -5.34 20.28 -10.53
N GLY A 265 -5.63 21.59 -10.50
CA GLY A 265 -5.61 22.50 -11.64
C GLY A 265 -4.29 23.26 -11.87
N LEU A 266 -3.29 23.10 -10.99
CA LEU A 266 -2.01 23.81 -11.01
C LEU A 266 -0.82 22.83 -10.93
N PRO A 267 -0.47 22.15 -12.04
CA PRO A 267 0.52 21.07 -12.02
C PRO A 267 1.91 21.53 -11.57
N ALA A 268 2.33 22.75 -11.95
CA ALA A 268 3.64 23.30 -11.56
C ALA A 268 3.80 23.44 -10.04
N VAL A 269 2.73 23.86 -9.35
CA VAL A 269 2.73 24.02 -7.88
C VAL A 269 2.76 22.65 -7.20
N GLY A 270 2.04 21.66 -7.75
CA GLY A 270 2.09 20.28 -7.29
C GLY A 270 3.50 19.67 -7.38
N LEU A 271 4.19 19.84 -8.52
CA LEU A 271 5.57 19.35 -8.69
C LEU A 271 6.54 19.99 -7.69
N ALA A 272 6.43 21.30 -7.47
CA ALA A 272 7.24 22.01 -6.47
C ALA A 272 6.98 21.54 -5.02
N ALA A 273 5.80 20.99 -4.73
CA ALA A 273 5.50 20.38 -3.44
C ALA A 273 6.16 19.01 -3.28
N LEU A 274 6.19 18.19 -4.34
CA LEU A 274 6.88 16.89 -4.34
C LEU A 274 8.39 17.07 -4.07
N GLU A 275 9.00 18.09 -4.67
CA GLU A 275 10.41 18.43 -4.43
C GLU A 275 10.72 18.74 -2.96
N ARG A 276 9.82 19.45 -2.27
CA ARG A 276 9.97 19.79 -0.85
C ARG A 276 9.89 18.57 0.07
N VAL A 277 9.09 17.58 -0.31
CA VAL A 277 8.87 16.35 0.48
C VAL A 277 10.03 15.35 0.39
N ARG A 278 10.94 15.54 -0.57
CA ARG A 278 12.17 14.74 -0.74
C ARG A 278 12.94 14.55 0.57
N GLY A 279 13.22 15.64 1.28
CA GLY A 279 14.00 15.61 2.53
C GLY A 279 13.34 14.76 3.63
N PRO A 280 12.09 15.05 4.02
CA PRO A 280 11.34 14.26 5.00
C PRO A 280 11.22 12.76 4.66
N LEU A 281 10.98 12.41 3.39
CA LEU A 281 10.88 11.00 2.97
C LEU A 281 12.22 10.27 3.06
N LEU A 282 13.31 10.91 2.67
CA LEU A 282 14.66 10.35 2.82
C LEU A 282 15.02 10.15 4.30
N ALA A 283 14.60 11.06 5.18
CA ALA A 283 14.77 10.89 6.62
C ALA A 283 13.92 9.72 7.16
N ALA A 284 12.70 9.53 6.65
CA ALA A 284 11.83 8.41 7.02
C ALA A 284 12.39 7.05 6.59
N CYS A 285 13.08 6.98 5.45
CA CYS A 285 13.78 5.76 5.00
C CYS A 285 14.94 5.35 5.93
N GLY A 286 15.52 6.30 6.68
CA GLY A 286 16.57 6.04 7.66
C GLY A 286 16.06 5.78 9.09
N ASN A 287 14.74 5.70 9.31
CA ASN A 287 14.14 5.56 10.64
C ASN A 287 14.42 4.17 11.25
N THR A 288 14.57 4.04 12.56
CA THR A 288 14.78 2.75 13.24
C THR A 288 13.64 1.73 13.02
N SER A 289 12.42 2.22 12.77
CA SER A 289 11.24 1.36 12.55
C SER A 289 11.16 0.87 11.10
N ARG A 290 11.29 -0.44 10.91
CA ARG A 290 11.32 -1.09 9.59
C ARG A 290 10.04 -0.86 8.79
N GLU A 291 8.90 -0.81 9.48
CA GLU A 291 7.58 -0.55 8.89
C GLU A 291 7.50 0.88 8.34
N MET A 292 8.08 1.85 9.05
CA MET A 292 8.15 3.23 8.58
C MET A 292 9.12 3.38 7.40
N GLN A 293 10.24 2.65 7.41
CA GLN A 293 11.14 2.61 6.26
C GLN A 293 10.42 2.06 5.02
N PHE A 294 9.72 0.93 5.16
CA PHE A 294 8.99 0.31 4.06
C PHE A 294 7.90 1.21 3.49
N THR A 295 7.09 1.83 4.35
CA THR A 295 6.05 2.78 3.92
C THR A 295 6.66 4.00 3.21
N ALA A 296 7.79 4.52 3.70
CA ALA A 296 8.50 5.61 3.04
C ALA A 296 9.01 5.23 1.64
N LEU A 297 9.54 4.01 1.46
CA LEU A 297 9.96 3.50 0.16
C LEU A 297 8.78 3.40 -0.82
N CYS A 298 7.63 2.88 -0.38
CA CYS A 298 6.42 2.83 -1.20
C CYS A 298 5.94 4.23 -1.61
N HIS A 299 5.97 5.21 -0.70
CA HIS A 299 5.65 6.60 -1.04
C HIS A 299 6.65 7.20 -2.02
N ILE A 300 7.96 6.95 -1.85
CA ILE A 300 8.98 7.41 -2.81
C ILE A 300 8.72 6.85 -4.19
N GLN A 301 8.40 5.56 -4.31
CA GLN A 301 8.09 4.93 -5.59
C GLN A 301 6.90 5.59 -6.30
N LEU A 302 5.86 6.01 -5.55
CA LEU A 302 4.77 6.81 -6.13
C LEU A 302 5.23 8.18 -6.63
N LEU A 303 6.09 8.86 -5.87
CA LEU A 303 6.63 10.16 -6.27
C LEU A 303 7.47 10.07 -7.55
N LEU A 304 8.24 8.99 -7.71
CA LEU A 304 9.06 8.76 -8.89
C LEU A 304 8.22 8.58 -10.16
N ARG A 305 6.95 8.17 -10.07
CA ARG A 305 6.06 8.12 -11.24
C ARG A 305 5.85 9.48 -11.90
N SER A 306 5.79 10.57 -11.12
CA SER A 306 5.64 11.93 -11.64
C SER A 306 6.97 12.68 -11.76
N LEU A 307 7.98 12.33 -10.97
CA LEU A 307 9.32 12.94 -11.00
C LEU A 307 10.41 11.85 -10.92
N PRO A 308 10.72 11.16 -12.04
CA PRO A 308 11.67 10.03 -12.06
C PRO A 308 13.08 10.37 -11.55
N GLY A 309 13.50 11.63 -11.64
CA GLY A 309 14.82 12.08 -11.17
C GLY A 309 14.87 12.59 -9.72
N LEU A 310 13.74 12.62 -8.99
CA LEU A 310 13.65 13.34 -7.71
C LEU A 310 14.68 12.87 -6.66
N MET A 311 14.97 11.57 -6.62
CA MET A 311 15.90 10.96 -5.67
C MET A 311 17.28 10.66 -6.28
N GLY A 312 17.54 11.13 -7.51
CA GLY A 312 18.73 10.80 -8.29
C GLY A 312 20.05 11.16 -7.61
N GLU A 313 20.15 12.29 -6.90
CA GLU A 313 21.37 12.68 -6.16
C GLU A 313 21.65 11.79 -4.93
N HIS A 314 20.64 11.04 -4.47
CA HIS A 314 20.66 10.31 -3.20
C HIS A 314 20.52 8.79 -3.39
N TYR A 315 20.70 8.26 -4.61
CA TYR A 315 20.54 6.83 -4.91
C TYR A 315 21.29 5.90 -3.94
N LYS A 316 22.49 6.30 -3.49
CA LYS A 316 23.32 5.53 -2.54
C LYS A 316 22.65 5.27 -1.19
N ARG A 317 21.64 6.08 -0.80
CA ARG A 317 20.88 5.85 0.44
C ARG A 317 19.96 4.63 0.36
N PHE A 318 19.65 4.17 -0.85
CA PHE A 318 18.80 3.00 -1.08
C PHE A 318 19.60 1.70 -1.21
N PHE A 319 20.91 1.71 -0.95
CA PHE A 319 21.67 0.47 -0.84
C PHE A 319 21.17 -0.40 0.31
N CYS A 320 21.18 -1.71 0.08
CA CYS A 320 20.67 -2.71 1.00
C CYS A 320 21.69 -2.97 2.12
N GLY A 321 21.27 -2.82 3.36
CA GLY A 321 22.07 -3.20 4.52
C GLY A 321 21.99 -4.70 4.78
N TYR A 322 23.07 -5.29 5.33
CA TYR A 322 23.11 -6.73 5.64
C TYR A 322 22.00 -7.18 6.61
N ALA A 323 21.72 -6.37 7.64
CA ALA A 323 20.72 -6.68 8.68
C ALA A 323 19.27 -6.33 8.29
N GLU A 324 19.03 -5.89 7.05
CA GLU A 324 17.70 -5.50 6.58
C GLU A 324 16.87 -6.72 6.17
N PRO A 325 15.56 -6.74 6.47
CA PRO A 325 14.65 -7.77 5.98
C PRO A 325 14.55 -7.78 4.45
N ALA A 326 14.28 -8.95 3.89
CA ALA A 326 14.18 -9.15 2.44
C ALA A 326 13.14 -8.24 1.76
N TYR A 327 11.99 -7.98 2.40
CA TYR A 327 10.94 -7.12 1.84
C TYR A 327 11.37 -5.64 1.68
N ILE A 328 12.26 -5.14 2.56
CA ILE A 328 12.85 -3.80 2.41
C ILE A 328 13.91 -3.82 1.31
N LYS A 329 14.77 -4.84 1.28
CA LYS A 329 15.78 -4.99 0.23
C LYS A 329 15.14 -5.04 -1.16
N GLN A 330 14.07 -5.83 -1.33
CA GLN A 330 13.31 -5.90 -2.57
C GLN A 330 12.78 -4.54 -3.01
N ARG A 331 12.11 -3.80 -2.10
CA ARG A 331 11.58 -2.47 -2.43
C ARG A 331 12.68 -1.46 -2.74
N LYS A 332 13.82 -1.53 -2.04
CA LYS A 332 15.00 -0.71 -2.32
C LYS A 332 15.56 -1.00 -3.72
N ILE A 333 15.66 -2.28 -4.08
CA ILE A 333 16.11 -2.71 -5.41
C ILE A 333 15.17 -2.14 -6.49
N GLU A 334 13.84 -2.22 -6.32
CA GLU A 334 12.87 -1.60 -7.25
C GLU A 334 13.10 -0.09 -7.39
N VAL A 335 13.28 0.64 -6.28
CA VAL A 335 13.58 2.07 -6.30
C VAL A 335 14.92 2.37 -6.99
N LEU A 336 15.96 1.55 -6.76
CA LEU A 336 17.26 1.73 -7.42
C LEU A 336 17.15 1.59 -8.93
N VAL A 337 16.34 0.65 -9.42
CA VAL A 337 16.07 0.45 -10.85
C VAL A 337 15.40 1.68 -11.47
N GLU A 338 14.44 2.29 -10.77
CA GLU A 338 13.77 3.51 -11.24
C GLU A 338 14.70 4.74 -11.25
N LEU A 339 15.81 4.72 -10.50
CA LEU A 339 16.76 5.82 -10.38
C LEU A 339 17.99 5.71 -11.28
N VAL A 340 18.05 4.72 -12.17
CA VAL A 340 19.19 4.53 -13.08
C VAL A 340 19.31 5.71 -14.04
N ASN A 341 20.52 6.27 -14.14
CA ASN A 341 20.89 7.32 -15.08
C ASN A 341 22.30 7.08 -15.62
N ASP A 342 22.69 7.80 -16.69
CA ASP A 342 23.99 7.60 -17.35
C ASP A 342 25.21 7.73 -16.42
N ASP A 343 25.08 8.46 -15.31
CA ASP A 343 26.17 8.71 -14.35
C ASP A 343 26.31 7.62 -13.27
N ASN A 344 25.19 7.07 -12.78
CA ASN A 344 25.18 6.15 -11.62
C ASN A 344 25.17 4.67 -12.01
N VAL A 345 24.90 4.42 -13.28
CA VAL A 345 24.59 3.12 -13.84
C VAL A 345 25.65 2.03 -13.56
N ALA A 346 26.93 2.37 -13.69
CA ALA A 346 28.03 1.43 -13.45
C ALA A 346 28.13 1.02 -11.97
N ILE A 347 27.87 1.96 -11.07
CA ILE A 347 27.92 1.73 -9.61
C ILE A 347 26.71 0.89 -9.19
N LEU A 348 25.52 1.19 -9.73
CA LEU A 348 24.31 0.43 -9.44
C LEU A 348 24.41 -1.03 -9.88
N LEU A 349 25.00 -1.28 -11.06
CA LEU A 349 25.25 -2.65 -11.52
C LEU A 349 26.16 -3.45 -10.59
N ASP A 350 27.26 -2.84 -10.16
CA ASP A 350 28.23 -3.51 -9.27
C ASP A 350 27.59 -3.87 -7.93
N GLU A 351 26.78 -2.96 -7.39
CA GLU A 351 26.04 -3.18 -6.14
C GLU A 351 24.96 -4.26 -6.31
N LEU A 352 24.16 -4.21 -7.39
CA LEU A 352 23.14 -5.24 -7.68
C LEU A 352 23.76 -6.62 -7.90
N ARG A 353 24.95 -6.69 -8.52
CA ARG A 353 25.71 -7.94 -8.66
C ARG A 353 26.03 -8.55 -7.30
N GLY A 354 26.40 -7.72 -6.32
CA GLY A 354 26.59 -8.17 -4.93
C GLY A 354 25.31 -8.82 -4.36
N TYR A 355 24.14 -8.26 -4.69
CA TYR A 355 22.86 -8.76 -4.19
C TYR A 355 22.40 -10.06 -4.83
N CYS A 356 22.89 -10.43 -6.01
CA CYS A 356 22.61 -11.74 -6.61
C CYS A 356 23.06 -12.89 -5.70
N THR A 357 24.18 -12.71 -5.01
CA THR A 357 24.76 -13.71 -4.10
C THR A 357 24.22 -13.61 -2.66
N ASP A 358 23.14 -12.84 -2.42
CA ASP A 358 22.56 -12.71 -1.08
C ASP A 358 21.99 -14.05 -0.59
N VAL A 359 22.13 -14.30 0.72
CA VAL A 359 21.63 -15.53 1.37
C VAL A 359 20.11 -15.69 1.16
N ASN A 360 19.38 -14.58 1.02
CA ASN A 360 17.96 -14.63 0.74
C ASN A 360 17.66 -14.76 -0.76
N ILE A 361 17.13 -15.92 -1.14
CA ILE A 361 16.72 -16.25 -2.52
C ILE A 361 15.79 -15.18 -3.12
N SER A 362 14.87 -14.61 -2.33
CA SER A 362 13.91 -13.64 -2.85
C SER A 362 14.53 -12.27 -3.12
N THR A 363 15.61 -11.91 -2.41
CA THR A 363 16.40 -10.71 -2.70
C THR A 363 17.34 -10.96 -3.88
N ALA A 364 17.98 -12.13 -3.93
CA ALA A 364 18.78 -12.56 -5.06
C ALA A 364 17.98 -12.55 -6.37
N HIS A 365 16.78 -13.15 -6.37
CA HIS A 365 15.87 -13.12 -7.51
C HIS A 365 15.46 -11.70 -7.87
N ALA A 366 15.12 -10.85 -6.91
CA ALA A 366 14.79 -9.46 -7.18
C ALA A 366 15.98 -8.69 -7.77
N ALA A 367 17.21 -8.97 -7.32
CA ALA A 367 18.43 -8.39 -7.86
C ALA A 367 18.72 -8.91 -9.27
N ILE A 368 18.51 -10.19 -9.55
CA ILE A 368 18.64 -10.78 -10.90
C ILE A 368 17.59 -10.18 -11.84
N SER A 369 16.33 -10.10 -11.42
CA SER A 369 15.27 -9.45 -12.17
C SER A 369 15.55 -7.95 -12.34
N ALA A 370 16.11 -7.29 -11.34
CA ALA A 370 16.53 -5.90 -11.44
C ALA A 370 17.73 -5.73 -12.36
N ILE A 371 18.69 -6.65 -12.39
CA ILE A 371 19.78 -6.66 -13.37
C ILE A 371 19.21 -6.95 -14.75
N ALA A 372 18.19 -7.79 -14.89
CA ALA A 372 17.47 -8.04 -16.14
C ALA A 372 16.69 -6.81 -16.62
N VAL A 373 16.05 -6.09 -15.71
CA VAL A 373 15.40 -4.80 -15.96
C VAL A 373 16.44 -3.72 -16.20
N VAL A 374 17.60 -3.77 -15.55
CA VAL A 374 18.74 -2.90 -15.84
C VAL A 374 19.43 -3.34 -17.13
N GLN A 375 19.28 -4.57 -17.61
CA GLN A 375 19.77 -5.08 -18.90
C GLN A 375 18.91 -4.68 -20.09
N THR A 376 17.81 -3.99 -19.83
CA THR A 376 17.29 -3.03 -20.79
C THR A 376 18.28 -1.86 -21.04
N MET A 377 19.41 -1.80 -20.34
CA MET A 377 20.75 -1.35 -20.81
C MET A 377 21.18 -1.91 -22.17
N ARG A 378 20.40 -2.77 -22.79
CA ARG A 378 20.30 -2.82 -24.25
C ARG A 378 20.35 -1.42 -24.88
N ASP A 379 19.76 -0.42 -24.22
CA ASP A 379 19.74 0.98 -24.66
C ASP A 379 20.90 1.83 -24.08
N LEU A 380 21.59 1.39 -23.02
CA LEU A 380 22.83 2.06 -22.58
C LEU A 380 24.05 1.65 -23.41
N VAL A 381 24.08 0.43 -23.95
CA VAL A 381 25.05 0.05 -25.00
C VAL A 381 24.71 0.71 -26.35
N TRP A 382 23.46 1.15 -26.54
CA TRP A 382 23.05 1.99 -27.67
C TRP A 382 23.65 3.41 -27.60
N VAL A 383 23.76 4.02 -26.41
CA VAL A 383 24.34 5.36 -26.19
C VAL A 383 25.86 5.32 -25.87
N CYS A 384 26.33 4.32 -25.14
CA CYS A 384 27.69 4.18 -24.59
C CYS A 384 28.23 2.74 -24.76
N PRO A 385 28.93 2.44 -25.87
CA PRO A 385 29.56 1.12 -26.12
C PRO A 385 30.58 0.65 -25.06
N GLN A 386 30.98 1.56 -24.17
CA GLN A 386 32.07 1.42 -23.22
C GLN A 386 31.73 0.51 -22.03
N CYS A 387 30.43 0.30 -21.75
CA CYS A 387 29.94 -0.48 -20.61
C CYS A 387 29.72 -1.98 -20.92
N SER A 388 29.84 -2.39 -22.19
CA SER A 388 29.65 -3.77 -22.66
C SER A 388 30.51 -4.79 -21.90
N ARG A 389 31.78 -4.45 -21.63
CA ARG A 389 32.73 -5.33 -20.93
C ARG A 389 32.34 -5.61 -19.47
N THR A 390 31.76 -4.63 -18.79
CA THR A 390 31.34 -4.77 -17.38
C THR A 390 30.09 -5.65 -17.26
N VAL A 391 29.16 -5.53 -18.22
CA VAL A 391 27.98 -6.41 -18.27
C VAL A 391 28.41 -7.85 -18.54
N CYS A 392 29.34 -8.07 -19.47
CA CYS A 392 29.85 -9.42 -19.80
C CYS A 392 30.53 -10.11 -18.61
N SER A 393 31.32 -9.38 -17.82
CA SER A 393 31.99 -9.94 -16.64
C SER A 393 31.06 -10.19 -15.44
N ALA A 394 29.91 -9.52 -15.39
CA ALA A 394 28.91 -9.74 -14.34
C ALA A 394 28.03 -10.97 -14.64
N VAL A 395 27.77 -11.27 -15.91
CA VAL A 395 26.96 -12.42 -16.34
C VAL A 395 27.69 -13.75 -16.16
N GLU A 396 29.01 -13.77 -16.27
CA GLU A 396 29.83 -14.96 -16.01
C GLU A 396 29.68 -15.41 -14.53
N GLY A 397 28.95 -16.52 -14.31
CA GLY A 397 28.77 -17.18 -13.00
C GLY A 397 27.36 -17.16 -12.42
N CYS A 398 26.42 -16.39 -12.98
CA CYS A 398 25.04 -16.30 -12.46
C CYS A 398 24.15 -17.53 -12.73
N GLU A 399 24.60 -18.46 -13.58
CA GLU A 399 23.82 -19.61 -14.04
C GLU A 399 23.39 -20.57 -12.93
N ALA A 400 24.26 -20.78 -11.94
CA ALA A 400 24.01 -21.75 -10.86
C ALA A 400 22.95 -21.27 -9.84
N GLU A 401 22.69 -19.96 -9.78
CA GLU A 401 21.83 -19.36 -8.76
C GLU A 401 20.39 -19.14 -9.26
N ILE A 402 20.15 -19.14 -10.58
CA ILE A 402 18.87 -18.75 -11.18
C ILE A 402 17.96 -19.97 -11.39
N GLN A 403 16.96 -20.13 -10.52
CA GLN A 403 15.96 -21.21 -10.62
C GLN A 403 14.63 -20.77 -11.26
N ASP A 404 14.31 -19.48 -11.22
CA ASP A 404 13.04 -18.96 -11.75
C ASP A 404 13.04 -18.82 -13.28
N SER A 405 11.88 -19.11 -13.87
CA SER A 405 11.60 -19.04 -15.30
C SER A 405 11.82 -17.65 -15.90
N GLN A 406 11.48 -16.57 -15.18
CA GLN A 406 11.72 -15.20 -15.65
C GLN A 406 13.20 -14.84 -15.64
N GLY A 407 13.92 -15.21 -14.57
CA GLY A 407 15.37 -15.00 -14.47
C GLY A 407 16.14 -15.78 -15.55
N ARG A 408 15.76 -17.04 -15.81
CA ARG A 408 16.34 -17.85 -16.89
C ARG A 408 16.10 -17.25 -18.27
N HIS A 409 14.88 -16.77 -18.53
CA HIS A 409 14.54 -16.10 -19.78
C HIS A 409 15.45 -14.87 -20.02
N ALA A 410 15.60 -14.01 -19.02
CA ALA A 410 16.47 -12.83 -19.12
C ALA A 410 17.95 -13.20 -19.29
N LEU A 411 18.44 -14.19 -18.54
CA LEU A 411 19.82 -14.68 -18.67
C LEU A 411 20.11 -15.15 -20.10
N LEU A 412 19.23 -15.97 -20.67
CA LEU A 412 19.38 -16.50 -22.03
C LEU A 412 19.42 -15.38 -23.08
N TRP A 413 18.59 -14.36 -22.91
CA TRP A 413 18.58 -13.20 -23.80
C TRP A 413 19.96 -12.51 -23.85
N LEU A 414 20.59 -12.30 -22.68
CA LEU A 414 21.92 -11.67 -22.60
C LEU A 414 23.00 -12.49 -23.27
N LEU A 415 23.00 -13.79 -22.98
CA LEU A 415 23.96 -14.74 -23.50
C LEU A 415 23.86 -14.78 -25.04
N GLY A 416 22.65 -14.67 -25.58
CA GLY A 416 22.43 -14.55 -27.02
C GLY A 416 22.93 -13.23 -27.63
N VAL A 417 22.88 -12.11 -26.91
CA VAL A 417 23.29 -10.80 -27.41
C VAL A 417 24.80 -10.57 -27.27
N TYR A 418 25.38 -10.95 -26.14
CA TYR A 418 26.80 -10.72 -25.81
C TYR A 418 27.66 -11.98 -25.93
N GLY A 419 27.14 -13.05 -26.54
CA GLY A 419 27.82 -14.32 -26.72
C GLY A 419 29.14 -14.25 -27.49
N GLU A 420 29.39 -13.15 -28.22
CA GLU A 420 30.70 -12.90 -28.83
C GLU A 420 31.79 -12.57 -27.78
N GLN A 421 31.44 -11.82 -26.73
CA GLN A 421 32.39 -11.29 -25.75
C GLN A 421 32.60 -12.22 -24.55
N VAL A 422 31.59 -13.01 -24.19
CA VAL A 422 31.64 -13.95 -23.07
C VAL A 422 32.13 -15.31 -23.56
N SER A 423 33.12 -15.89 -22.87
CA SER A 423 33.75 -17.14 -23.33
C SER A 423 32.96 -18.39 -22.91
N SER A 424 32.26 -18.34 -21.78
CA SER A 424 31.53 -19.48 -21.20
C SER A 424 30.20 -19.81 -21.87
N VAL A 425 29.63 -18.89 -22.67
CA VAL A 425 28.25 -18.98 -23.20
C VAL A 425 27.91 -20.30 -23.90
N PRO A 426 28.76 -20.85 -24.80
CA PRO A 426 28.43 -22.10 -25.50
C PRO A 426 28.17 -23.25 -24.52
N TYR A 427 28.98 -23.37 -23.45
CA TYR A 427 28.84 -24.40 -22.43
C TYR A 427 27.55 -24.20 -21.62
N THR A 428 27.25 -22.95 -21.27
CA THR A 428 26.02 -22.58 -20.57
C THR A 428 24.77 -22.97 -21.37
N LEU A 429 24.71 -22.54 -22.64
CA LEU A 429 23.56 -22.82 -23.50
C LEU A 429 23.41 -24.32 -23.74
N GLU A 430 24.52 -25.05 -23.88
CA GLU A 430 24.49 -26.50 -24.03
C GLU A 430 23.81 -27.20 -22.84
N VAL A 431 24.09 -26.77 -21.60
CA VAL A 431 23.41 -27.29 -20.41
C VAL A 431 21.90 -27.00 -20.44
N PHE A 432 21.49 -25.80 -20.88
CA PHE A 432 20.07 -25.46 -21.04
C PHE A 432 19.40 -26.27 -22.16
N ILE A 433 20.12 -26.55 -23.25
CA ILE A 433 19.63 -27.35 -24.38
C ILE A 433 19.46 -28.81 -23.97
N ASP A 434 20.41 -29.37 -23.23
CA ASP A 434 20.31 -30.74 -22.71
C ASP A 434 19.13 -30.90 -21.74
N GLY A 435 18.81 -29.84 -21.00
CA GLY A 435 17.67 -29.75 -20.09
C GLY A 435 16.33 -29.37 -20.75
N VAL A 436 16.28 -29.07 -22.05
CA VAL A 436 15.11 -28.43 -22.70
C VAL A 436 13.81 -29.24 -22.58
N ARG A 437 13.91 -30.57 -22.52
CA ARG A 437 12.78 -31.50 -22.34
C ARG A 437 12.10 -31.34 -20.97
N SER A 438 12.88 -30.95 -19.96
CA SER A 438 12.41 -30.78 -18.59
C SER A 438 11.92 -29.36 -18.28
N GLU A 439 12.19 -28.40 -19.17
CA GLU A 439 11.81 -27.00 -18.96
C GLU A 439 10.31 -26.80 -19.20
N ALA A 440 9.61 -26.26 -18.20
CA ALA A 440 8.15 -26.07 -18.25
C ALA A 440 7.74 -24.74 -18.90
N SER A 441 8.63 -23.74 -18.89
CA SER A 441 8.31 -22.40 -19.40
C SER A 441 8.52 -22.28 -20.91
N VAL A 442 7.44 -21.96 -21.62
CA VAL A 442 7.45 -21.70 -23.07
C VAL A 442 8.34 -20.49 -23.39
N GLY A 443 8.29 -19.45 -22.56
CA GLY A 443 9.09 -18.23 -22.77
C GLY A 443 10.60 -18.49 -22.69
N VAL A 444 11.03 -19.40 -21.83
CA VAL A 444 12.45 -19.81 -21.72
C VAL A 444 12.88 -20.58 -22.97
N LYS A 445 12.04 -21.50 -23.48
CA LYS A 445 12.33 -22.27 -24.70
C LYS A 445 12.45 -21.38 -25.95
N MET A 446 11.54 -20.43 -26.12
CA MET A 446 11.58 -19.48 -27.24
C MET A 446 12.82 -18.58 -27.20
N GLU A 447 13.22 -18.13 -26.01
CA GLU A 447 14.41 -17.29 -25.88
C GLU A 447 15.69 -18.11 -26.01
N LEU A 448 15.73 -19.35 -25.50
CA LEU A 448 16.84 -20.29 -25.70
C LEU A 448 17.10 -20.51 -27.20
N LEU A 449 16.04 -20.73 -27.97
CA LEU A 449 16.10 -20.88 -29.43
C LEU A 449 16.66 -19.61 -30.08
N THR A 450 16.17 -18.44 -29.69
CA THR A 450 16.63 -17.14 -30.20
C THR A 450 18.10 -16.89 -29.86
N ALA A 451 18.50 -17.14 -28.62
CA ALA A 451 19.86 -16.95 -28.12
C ALA A 451 20.86 -17.89 -28.82
N THR A 452 20.49 -19.16 -29.01
CA THR A 452 21.34 -20.16 -29.68
C THR A 452 21.53 -19.82 -31.15
N VAL A 453 20.49 -19.38 -31.86
CA VAL A 453 20.62 -18.93 -33.26
C VAL A 453 21.48 -17.67 -33.36
N ARG A 454 21.34 -16.70 -32.44
CA ARG A 454 22.22 -15.52 -32.38
C ARG A 454 23.67 -15.92 -32.14
N LEU A 455 23.93 -16.83 -31.21
CA LEU A 455 25.28 -17.31 -30.94
C LEU A 455 25.87 -18.04 -32.15
N PHE A 456 25.06 -18.82 -32.89
CA PHE A 456 25.49 -19.48 -34.12
C PHE A 456 25.94 -18.51 -35.22
N LEU A 457 25.29 -17.35 -35.33
CA LEU A 457 25.72 -16.31 -36.27
C LEU A 457 27.07 -15.66 -35.92
N CYS A 458 27.53 -15.80 -34.67
CA CYS A 458 28.80 -15.28 -34.17
C CYS A 458 29.89 -16.36 -34.09
N ARG A 459 29.56 -17.56 -33.58
CA ARG A 459 30.47 -18.68 -33.33
C ARG A 459 29.92 -19.99 -33.93
N PRO A 460 29.96 -20.16 -35.26
CA PRO A 460 29.33 -21.31 -35.91
C PRO A 460 29.98 -22.65 -35.56
N ALA A 461 31.30 -22.69 -35.38
CA ALA A 461 32.04 -23.94 -35.13
C ALA A 461 31.66 -24.60 -33.79
N GLU A 462 31.37 -23.81 -32.77
CA GLU A 462 31.04 -24.30 -31.42
C GLU A 462 29.55 -24.65 -31.27
N THR A 463 28.69 -24.02 -32.07
CA THR A 463 27.22 -24.04 -31.85
C THR A 463 26.43 -24.83 -32.89
N GLN A 464 27.07 -25.28 -33.97
CA GLN A 464 26.38 -25.99 -35.05
C GLN A 464 25.67 -27.26 -34.56
N ASP A 465 26.35 -28.06 -33.72
CA ASP A 465 25.77 -29.30 -33.19
C ASP A 465 24.64 -29.02 -32.20
N MET A 466 24.88 -28.15 -31.21
CA MET A 466 23.86 -27.79 -30.20
C MET A 466 22.60 -27.19 -30.83
N LEU A 467 22.76 -26.31 -31.85
CA LEU A 467 21.64 -25.69 -32.55
C LEU A 467 20.85 -26.73 -33.35
N GLY A 468 21.55 -27.68 -33.98
CA GLY A 468 20.92 -28.79 -34.69
C GLY A 468 20.06 -29.65 -33.76
N ARG A 469 20.58 -30.01 -32.58
CA ARG A 469 19.86 -30.77 -31.55
C ARG A 469 18.62 -30.00 -31.06
N LEU A 470 18.78 -28.71 -30.78
CA LEU A 470 17.68 -27.85 -30.31
C LEU A 470 16.58 -27.70 -31.38
N LEU A 471 16.95 -27.42 -32.63
CA LEU A 471 15.98 -27.28 -33.73
C LEU A 471 15.24 -28.59 -34.01
N HIS A 472 15.94 -29.72 -34.00
CA HIS A 472 15.32 -31.03 -34.16
C HIS A 472 14.26 -31.29 -33.07
N TYR A 473 14.62 -31.04 -31.81
CA TYR A 473 13.69 -31.19 -30.70
C TYR A 473 12.49 -30.25 -30.82
N CYS A 474 12.71 -28.95 -31.09
CA CYS A 474 11.63 -27.97 -31.20
C CYS A 474 10.69 -28.19 -32.39
N ILE A 475 11.17 -28.79 -33.49
CA ILE A 475 10.36 -29.04 -34.69
C ILE A 475 9.59 -30.37 -34.55
N GLU A 476 10.23 -31.43 -34.06
CA GLU A 476 9.65 -32.79 -34.11
C GLU A 476 8.99 -33.23 -32.79
N GLU A 477 9.54 -32.86 -31.64
CA GLU A 477 9.14 -33.41 -30.34
C GLU A 477 8.32 -32.43 -29.47
N GLU A 478 8.44 -31.12 -29.70
CA GLU A 478 7.80 -30.10 -28.87
C GLU A 478 6.30 -29.97 -29.16
N THR A 479 5.48 -29.99 -28.10
CA THR A 479 4.01 -29.94 -28.22
C THR A 479 3.46 -28.52 -28.41
N ASN A 480 4.24 -27.50 -28.04
CA ASN A 480 3.81 -26.10 -28.14
C ASN A 480 4.03 -25.55 -29.56
N MET A 481 2.93 -25.20 -30.23
CA MET A 481 2.97 -24.70 -31.61
C MET A 481 3.82 -23.43 -31.77
N CYS A 482 3.85 -22.52 -30.79
CA CYS A 482 4.61 -21.27 -30.90
C CYS A 482 6.12 -21.53 -30.98
N VAL A 483 6.63 -22.48 -30.19
CA VAL A 483 8.05 -22.85 -30.18
C VAL A 483 8.41 -23.56 -31.49
N SER A 484 7.54 -24.46 -31.96
CA SER A 484 7.73 -25.19 -33.22
C SER A 484 7.73 -24.25 -34.44
N ASP A 485 6.78 -23.30 -34.49
CA ASP A 485 6.69 -22.31 -35.56
C ASP A 485 7.91 -21.38 -35.58
N GLN A 486 8.39 -20.96 -34.42
CA GLN A 486 9.60 -20.14 -34.31
C GLN A 486 10.85 -20.91 -34.75
N ALA A 487 10.97 -22.19 -34.36
CA ALA A 487 12.07 -23.06 -34.79
C ALA A 487 12.05 -23.28 -36.30
N LEU A 488 10.87 -23.52 -36.89
CA LEU A 488 10.71 -23.68 -38.31
C LEU A 488 11.02 -22.39 -39.09
N LEU A 489 10.63 -21.24 -38.53
CA LEU A 489 11.00 -19.93 -39.07
C LEU A 489 12.53 -19.78 -39.11
N TYR A 490 13.23 -20.00 -38.00
CA TYR A 490 14.69 -19.88 -37.96
C TYR A 490 15.39 -20.90 -38.86
N TYR A 491 14.92 -22.15 -38.91
CA TYR A 491 15.46 -23.16 -39.81
C TYR A 491 15.36 -22.72 -41.29
N ARG A 492 14.19 -22.21 -41.69
CA ARG A 492 13.99 -21.67 -43.05
C ARG A 492 14.83 -20.43 -43.31
N LEU A 493 14.96 -19.54 -42.32
CA LEU A 493 15.77 -18.33 -42.41
C LEU A 493 17.24 -18.68 -42.66
N LEU A 494 17.78 -19.62 -41.88
CA LEU A 494 19.15 -20.09 -42.02
C LEU A 494 19.40 -20.73 -43.40
N HIS A 495 18.40 -21.41 -43.96
CA HIS A 495 18.46 -21.97 -45.31
C HIS A 495 18.43 -20.89 -46.41
N CYS A 496 17.81 -19.73 -46.17
CA CYS A 496 17.85 -18.59 -47.10
C CYS A 496 19.22 -17.89 -47.11
N GLY A 497 20.02 -18.05 -46.06
CA GLY A 497 21.39 -17.55 -45.97
C GLY A 497 21.71 -16.90 -44.63
N ILE A 498 22.98 -17.03 -44.22
CA ILE A 498 23.49 -16.53 -42.93
C ILE A 498 23.38 -15.00 -42.84
N GLU A 499 23.71 -14.28 -43.92
CA GLU A 499 23.67 -12.81 -43.92
C GLU A 499 22.24 -12.24 -43.86
N GLU A 500 21.27 -12.90 -44.50
CA GLU A 500 19.87 -12.50 -44.42
C GLU A 500 19.27 -12.83 -43.04
N THR A 501 19.64 -13.98 -42.48
CA THR A 501 19.31 -14.34 -41.10
C THR A 501 19.87 -13.31 -40.12
N ARG A 502 21.13 -12.92 -40.32
CA ARG A 502 21.80 -11.89 -39.55
C ARG A 502 21.06 -10.55 -39.66
N LYS A 503 20.68 -10.11 -40.86
CA LYS A 503 19.92 -8.86 -41.04
C LYS A 503 18.57 -8.90 -40.32
N VAL A 504 17.84 -10.01 -40.37
CA VAL A 504 16.52 -10.12 -39.73
C VAL A 504 16.62 -10.18 -38.20
N LEU A 505 17.57 -10.95 -37.67
CA LEU A 505 17.77 -11.10 -36.21
C LEU A 505 18.51 -9.91 -35.58
N GLN A 506 19.36 -9.24 -36.34
CA GLN A 506 20.00 -7.97 -35.95
C GLN A 506 19.16 -6.74 -36.30
N CYS A 507 18.03 -6.90 -37.02
CA CYS A 507 17.08 -5.82 -37.23
C CYS A 507 16.55 -5.43 -35.84
N ARG A 508 17.11 -4.35 -35.29
CA ARG A 508 16.76 -3.82 -33.97
C ARG A 508 15.34 -3.26 -34.02
N ARG A 509 14.33 -4.13 -33.98
CA ARG A 509 12.95 -3.73 -33.80
C ARG A 509 12.84 -3.17 -32.39
N SER A 510 12.71 -1.85 -32.33
CA SER A 510 12.10 -1.13 -31.23
C SER A 510 10.71 -1.73 -31.02
N ASP A 511 10.55 -2.52 -29.97
CA ASP A 511 9.23 -3.01 -29.58
C ASP A 511 8.39 -1.81 -29.11
N PRO A 512 7.18 -1.54 -29.64
CA PRO A 512 6.32 -0.45 -29.16
C PRO A 512 5.94 -0.53 -27.67
N SER A 513 6.20 -1.68 -27.02
CA SER A 513 6.15 -1.85 -25.56
C SER A 513 7.29 -1.13 -24.80
N LEU A 514 8.26 -0.53 -25.52
CA LEU A 514 9.38 0.31 -25.03
C LEU A 514 8.96 1.58 -24.26
N GLY A 515 7.68 1.80 -23.98
CA GLY A 515 7.23 2.81 -23.01
C GLY A 515 7.77 2.62 -21.60
N VAL A 516 8.36 1.45 -21.30
CA VAL A 516 9.07 1.19 -20.03
C VAL A 516 10.45 1.88 -20.00
N LEU A 517 11.03 2.24 -21.15
CA LEU A 517 12.47 2.52 -21.30
C LEU A 517 12.88 3.90 -21.77
N ILE A 518 11.96 4.68 -22.31
CA ILE A 518 12.05 6.13 -22.14
C ILE A 518 11.36 6.33 -20.80
N GLY A 519 12.14 6.49 -19.72
CA GLY A 519 11.69 6.41 -18.32
C GLY A 519 10.22 6.78 -18.19
N ARG A 520 9.42 5.81 -17.71
CA ARG A 520 7.94 5.82 -17.68
C ARG A 520 7.42 7.25 -17.80
N PRO A 521 6.72 7.62 -18.89
CA PRO A 521 6.37 9.02 -19.13
C PRO A 521 5.72 9.56 -17.87
N ALA A 522 6.27 10.67 -17.37
CA ALA A 522 5.91 11.19 -16.06
C ALA A 522 4.38 11.22 -15.92
N GLU A 523 3.87 10.38 -15.03
CA GLU A 523 2.44 10.24 -14.82
C GLU A 523 1.93 11.54 -14.20
N PRO A 524 0.81 12.10 -14.69
CA PRO A 524 0.23 13.27 -14.06
C PRO A 524 -0.17 12.91 -12.62
N ILE A 525 0.15 13.81 -11.68
CA ILE A 525 -0.10 13.63 -10.24
C ILE A 525 -1.55 13.21 -9.92
N ASN A 526 -2.50 13.65 -10.76
CA ASN A 526 -3.92 13.33 -10.61
C ASN A 526 -4.24 11.83 -10.72
N GLN A 527 -3.38 11.02 -11.34
CA GLN A 527 -3.58 9.56 -11.48
C GLN A 527 -3.32 8.77 -10.20
N TRP A 528 -2.52 9.28 -9.26
CA TRP A 528 -2.16 8.51 -8.05
C TRP A 528 -2.27 9.31 -6.75
N SER A 529 -2.47 10.63 -6.79
CA SER A 529 -2.54 11.45 -5.57
C SER A 529 -3.63 11.00 -4.58
N TYR A 530 -4.71 10.39 -5.07
CA TYR A 530 -5.78 9.85 -4.24
C TYR A 530 -5.38 8.59 -3.44
N ILE A 531 -4.42 7.80 -3.93
CA ILE A 531 -3.92 6.59 -3.23
C ILE A 531 -2.76 6.89 -2.29
N PHE A 532 -2.12 8.06 -2.42
CA PHE A 532 -0.84 8.36 -1.76
C PHE A 532 -0.83 8.12 -0.25
N ASN A 533 -1.84 8.60 0.48
CA ASN A 533 -1.93 8.45 1.94
C ASN A 533 -2.97 7.38 2.34
N THR A 534 -2.98 6.26 1.62
CA THR A 534 -3.83 5.09 1.90
C THR A 534 -2.97 3.83 2.08
N LEU A 535 -3.60 2.67 2.32
CA LEU A 535 -2.89 1.39 2.42
C LEU A 535 -2.61 0.75 1.05
N GLU A 536 -3.18 1.30 -0.03
CA GLU A 536 -3.03 0.77 -1.38
C GLU A 536 -1.58 0.70 -1.88
N PRO A 537 -0.71 1.70 -1.63
CA PRO A 537 0.70 1.66 -2.04
C PRO A 537 1.51 0.54 -1.38
N LEU A 538 1.00 -0.06 -0.31
CA LEU A 538 1.66 -1.16 0.42
C LEU A 538 1.33 -2.54 -0.15
N ARG A 539 0.37 -2.64 -1.07
CA ARG A 539 -0.03 -3.92 -1.66
C ARG A 539 1.05 -4.42 -2.65
N PRO A 540 1.59 -5.64 -2.47
CA PRO A 540 2.48 -6.23 -3.46
C PRO A 540 1.71 -6.44 -4.78
N GLY A 541 2.17 -5.83 -5.87
CA GLY A 541 1.56 -5.98 -7.20
C GLY A 541 0.83 -4.75 -7.77
N ALA A 542 0.74 -3.61 -7.07
CA ALA A 542 0.17 -2.36 -7.62
C ALA A 542 1.01 -1.71 -8.75
N ILE A 543 2.04 -2.41 -9.22
CA ILE A 543 2.91 -2.04 -10.34
C ILE A 543 2.58 -2.88 -11.59
N GLU A 544 1.85 -3.99 -11.47
CA GLU A 544 1.60 -4.92 -12.59
C GLU A 544 0.15 -4.92 -13.13
N THR A 545 -0.80 -4.20 -12.53
CA THR A 545 -2.18 -4.17 -13.03
C THR A 545 -2.54 -2.85 -13.71
N GLU A 546 -1.95 -2.60 -14.88
CA GLU A 546 -2.56 -1.74 -15.91
C GLU A 546 -2.06 -2.07 -17.33
N SER A 547 -1.82 -3.35 -17.60
CA SER A 547 -1.59 -3.85 -18.97
C SER A 547 -2.43 -5.11 -19.28
N ALA A 548 -3.71 -5.14 -18.87
CA ALA A 548 -4.59 -6.24 -19.28
C ALA A 548 -6.09 -5.93 -19.17
N THR A 549 -6.58 -4.74 -19.51
CA THR A 549 -8.01 -4.51 -19.80
C THR A 549 -8.21 -3.36 -20.80
N ILE A 550 -7.70 -3.53 -22.02
CA ILE A 550 -8.36 -2.97 -23.22
C ILE A 550 -8.68 -4.16 -24.13
N GLY A 551 -9.65 -4.96 -23.69
CA GLY A 551 -10.40 -5.86 -24.57
C GLY A 551 -11.39 -5.01 -25.37
N GLY A 552 -10.86 -4.26 -26.33
CA GLY A 552 -11.63 -3.55 -27.34
C GLY A 552 -10.98 -3.86 -28.67
N SER A 553 -11.60 -4.77 -29.41
CA SER A 553 -11.23 -5.16 -30.77
C SER A 553 -10.88 -3.92 -31.60
N PRO A 554 -9.73 -3.86 -32.29
CA PRO A 554 -9.51 -2.81 -33.27
C PRO A 554 -10.48 -3.09 -34.43
N GLU A 555 -11.52 -2.27 -34.53
CA GLU A 555 -12.30 -2.17 -35.77
C GLU A 555 -11.32 -1.88 -36.91
N HIS A 556 -11.35 -2.74 -37.92
CA HIS A 556 -10.64 -2.54 -39.17
C HIS A 556 -11.03 -1.18 -39.75
N MET A 557 -10.10 -0.21 -39.73
CA MET A 557 -10.16 0.90 -40.68
C MET A 557 -9.92 0.33 -42.07
N THR A 558 -11.01 -0.01 -42.74
CA THR A 558 -11.05 -0.28 -44.17
C THR A 558 -10.60 0.98 -44.90
N PHE A 559 -9.39 0.92 -45.47
CA PHE A 559 -9.00 1.82 -46.55
C PHE A 559 -9.92 1.54 -47.74
N ASP A 560 -10.88 2.42 -47.98
CA ASP A 560 -11.66 2.42 -49.23
C ASP A 560 -10.79 2.97 -50.37
N PRO A 561 -10.45 2.18 -51.40
CA PRO A 561 -9.90 2.72 -52.63
C PRO A 561 -11.04 3.34 -53.43
N LYS A 562 -10.94 4.63 -53.73
CA LYS A 562 -11.86 5.32 -54.65
C LYS A 562 -11.92 4.58 -56.00
N PRO A 563 -13.10 4.26 -56.55
CA PRO A 563 -13.20 3.74 -57.90
C PRO A 563 -13.16 4.92 -58.90
N ASN A 564 -12.12 4.94 -59.74
CA ASN A 564 -12.14 5.68 -61.00
C ASN A 564 -13.08 4.96 -61.96
N ASN A 565 -14.28 5.52 -62.17
CA ASN A 565 -15.12 5.19 -63.32
C ASN A 565 -14.75 6.12 -64.47
N ASP A 566 -13.91 5.63 -65.36
CA ASP A 566 -13.92 6.01 -66.77
C ASP A 566 -13.43 4.80 -67.58
N LEU A 567 -14.13 4.53 -68.68
CA LEU A 567 -13.88 3.53 -69.74
C LEU A 567 -14.67 2.20 -69.68
N SER A 568 -15.89 2.29 -70.21
CA SER A 568 -16.47 1.51 -71.31
C SER A 568 -16.05 0.05 -71.58
N ASP A 569 -17.09 -0.78 -71.62
CA ASP A 569 -17.45 -1.73 -72.68
C ASP A 569 -16.81 -3.13 -72.78
N THR A 570 -17.75 -4.07 -72.93
CA THR A 570 -17.76 -5.27 -73.78
C THR A 570 -17.35 -6.66 -73.24
N LEU A 571 -18.27 -7.61 -73.51
CA LEU A 571 -18.17 -9.07 -73.62
C LEU A 571 -18.43 -9.87 -72.31
N SER A 572 -19.66 -10.32 -72.02
CA SER A 572 -20.50 -11.39 -72.63
C SER A 572 -20.23 -12.81 -72.08
N TYR A 573 -21.30 -13.44 -71.56
CA TYR A 573 -21.73 -14.86 -71.69
C TYR A 573 -20.70 -15.97 -71.28
N SER A 574 -21.00 -17.09 -70.64
CA SER A 574 -22.24 -17.85 -70.40
C SER A 574 -21.92 -19.20 -69.73
N PHE A 575 -22.87 -19.72 -68.94
CA PHE A 575 -23.21 -21.15 -68.70
C PHE A 575 -22.15 -22.06 -68.01
N GLY A 576 -22.50 -23.02 -67.14
CA GLY A 576 -23.82 -23.61 -66.86
C GLY A 576 -23.83 -24.61 -65.68
N LYS A 577 -25.06 -25.05 -65.41
CA LYS A 577 -25.61 -25.94 -64.36
C LYS A 577 -24.96 -27.33 -64.26
N THR A 578 -25.02 -27.94 -63.06
CA THR A 578 -25.81 -29.15 -62.67
C THR A 578 -25.52 -29.51 -61.18
N VAL A 579 -26.46 -29.49 -60.22
CA VAL A 579 -27.46 -30.54 -59.83
C VAL A 579 -26.74 -31.83 -59.35
N ARG A 580 -26.83 -32.40 -58.14
CA ARG A 580 -27.97 -32.78 -57.25
C ARG A 580 -27.43 -33.31 -55.89
N SER A 581 -28.03 -32.90 -54.75
CA SER A 581 -28.82 -33.69 -53.77
C SER A 581 -28.15 -34.80 -52.94
N GLY A 582 -28.33 -34.72 -51.62
CA GLY A 582 -28.19 -35.84 -50.67
C GLY A 582 -28.47 -35.39 -49.23
N GLU A 583 -29.74 -35.45 -48.82
CA GLU A 583 -30.24 -35.21 -47.46
C GLU A 583 -30.09 -36.44 -46.54
N SER A 584 -30.42 -36.20 -45.25
CA SER A 584 -30.69 -37.10 -44.11
C SER A 584 -29.51 -37.33 -43.15
N GLY A 585 -29.66 -37.19 -41.83
CA GLY A 585 -30.81 -36.83 -41.02
C GLY A 585 -30.47 -36.84 -39.52
N TYR A 586 -31.27 -36.09 -38.77
CA TYR A 586 -31.31 -35.85 -37.32
C TYR A 586 -30.30 -34.86 -36.73
#